data_AF-A0A484QA53-F1
#
_entry.id   AF-A0A484QA53-F1
#
_cell.length_a   1.000
_cell.length_b   1.000
_cell.length_c   1.000
_cell.angle_alpha   90.00
_cell.angle_beta   90.00
_cell.angle_gamma   90.00
#
_symmetry.space_group_name_H-M   'P 1'
#
loop_
_entity.id
_entity.type
_entity.pdbx_description
1 polymer ?
#
loop_
_entity_poly.entity_id
_entity_poly.type
_entity_poly.pdbx_seq_one_letter_code
_entity_poly.pdbx_strand_id
1 'polypeptide(L)'
;MKTSDRYLDLLTPRRLALAIVGLPMLLAAMYYTFIAADRYVSESTVVVRQARETTAGATGLMTMLAGINPASTEDTLYLQRYILSMDMLTHLQGKLDLRKHYEQHTLDWPYHLPAHSTQADLLAYYRSRVSAHYDDQVGLLLISVQGFDAAFAQAINHEILKKSEAFVNDISHQIAREQLKFAQQERAAAQQRYEESKQVLVRFQNEHGFLDPLNTGASRSALMANLEGELAQRQAELYALQQSYGPRAAPVQNLNTQITALERQIEKERQRLVAVSGDRDQLNQIASRYESLALQARIAEEAYKMAVAGAESARIEGVRKLKTLAVITQPTQPDEALYPRVAYGLFTLLVGLSMLYGIARFTVATIRDHKD
;
A
#
# COMPACT_ATOMS: atom_id res chain seq x y z
N MET A 1 60.03 3.64 56.30
CA MET A 1 60.40 3.23 54.93
C MET A 1 60.62 1.70 54.82
N LYS A 2 59.83 0.85 55.50
CA LYS A 2 60.00 -0.62 55.53
C LYS A 2 58.74 -1.41 55.12
N THR A 3 57.65 -0.70 54.80
CA THR A 3 56.35 -1.28 54.46
C THR A 3 56.12 -1.36 52.95
N SER A 4 56.84 -0.58 52.13
CA SER A 4 56.74 -0.58 50.66
C SER A 4 57.31 -1.84 50.01
N ASP A 5 58.42 -2.38 50.53
CA ASP A 5 59.11 -3.52 49.91
C ASP A 5 58.36 -4.85 50.09
N ARG A 6 57.54 -4.93 51.15
CA ARG A 6 56.75 -6.13 51.48
C ARG A 6 55.63 -6.39 50.47
N TYR A 7 55.13 -5.36 49.78
CA TYR A 7 54.12 -5.50 48.71
C TYR A 7 54.73 -5.90 47.37
N LEU A 8 55.97 -5.49 47.09
CA LEU A 8 56.69 -5.83 45.86
C LEU A 8 57.16 -7.29 45.85
N ASP A 9 57.50 -7.87 47.02
CA ASP A 9 57.86 -9.29 47.15
C ASP A 9 56.68 -10.25 46.97
N LEU A 10 55.44 -9.79 47.15
CA LEU A 10 54.23 -10.56 46.87
C LEU A 10 53.95 -10.69 45.36
N LEU A 11 54.51 -9.79 44.54
CA LEU A 11 54.33 -9.71 43.09
C LEU A 11 55.38 -10.54 42.32
N THR A 12 55.66 -11.76 42.76
CA THR A 12 56.49 -12.68 41.97
C THR A 12 55.75 -13.05 40.67
N PRO A 13 56.45 -13.17 39.52
CA PRO A 13 55.82 -13.37 38.21
C PRO A 13 54.90 -14.61 38.18
N ARG A 14 55.25 -15.66 38.94
CA ARG A 14 54.41 -16.86 39.09
C ARG A 14 53.12 -16.62 39.86
N ARG A 15 53.15 -15.82 40.94
CA ARG A 15 51.95 -15.49 41.74
C ARG A 15 51.04 -14.53 40.99
N LEU A 16 51.62 -13.58 40.26
CA LEU A 16 50.89 -12.66 39.39
C LEU A 16 50.18 -13.41 38.25
N ALA A 17 50.88 -14.36 37.61
CA ALA A 17 50.29 -15.22 36.57
C ALA A 17 49.16 -16.11 37.13
N LEU A 18 49.36 -16.70 38.32
CA LEU A 18 48.35 -17.53 38.97
C LEU A 18 47.12 -16.71 39.36
N ALA A 19 47.31 -15.50 39.91
CA ALA A 19 46.21 -14.64 40.35
C ALA A 19 45.42 -14.01 39.18
N ILE A 20 46.11 -13.59 38.12
CA ILE A 20 45.49 -12.91 36.97
C ILE A 20 44.96 -13.90 35.93
N VAL A 21 45.66 -15.00 35.68
CA VAL A 21 45.30 -15.95 34.62
C VAL A 21 44.72 -17.22 35.23
N GLY A 22 45.44 -17.85 36.17
CA GLY A 22 45.07 -19.15 36.72
C GLY A 22 43.73 -19.16 37.46
N LEU A 23 43.54 -18.23 38.41
CA LEU A 23 42.34 -18.17 39.26
C LEU A 23 41.08 -17.83 38.44
N PRO A 24 41.06 -16.79 37.58
CA PRO A 24 39.87 -16.47 36.80
C PRO A 24 39.55 -17.55 35.76
N MET A 25 40.56 -18.23 35.21
CA MET A 25 40.37 -19.33 34.27
C MET A 25 39.76 -20.57 34.95
N LEU A 26 40.20 -20.89 36.17
CA LEU A 26 39.62 -21.99 36.96
C LEU A 26 38.18 -21.70 37.36
N LEU A 27 37.88 -20.47 37.79
CA LEU A 27 36.51 -20.02 38.08
C LEU A 27 35.62 -20.08 36.84
N ALA A 28 36.11 -19.63 35.69
CA ALA A 28 35.38 -19.69 34.43
C ALA A 28 35.13 -21.14 33.98
N ALA A 29 36.13 -22.01 34.08
CA ALA A 29 35.97 -23.43 33.78
C ALA A 29 34.90 -24.07 34.67
N MET A 30 34.95 -23.82 35.98
CA MET A 30 33.96 -24.33 36.94
C MET A 30 32.54 -23.81 36.65
N TYR A 31 32.41 -22.53 36.26
CA TYR A 31 31.13 -21.97 35.84
C TYR A 31 30.58 -22.65 34.58
N TYR A 32 31.40 -22.81 33.53
CA TYR A 32 30.94 -23.43 32.29
C TYR A 32 30.62 -24.92 32.42
N THR A 33 31.24 -25.64 33.37
CA THR A 33 30.99 -27.08 33.55
C THR A 33 29.84 -27.40 34.50
N PHE A 34 29.57 -26.55 35.50
CA PHE A 34 28.60 -26.87 36.56
C PHE A 34 27.39 -25.93 36.63
N ILE A 35 27.48 -24.72 36.08
CA ILE A 35 26.48 -23.65 36.29
C ILE A 35 25.83 -23.21 34.98
N ALA A 36 26.61 -23.13 33.90
CA ALA A 36 26.11 -22.65 32.62
C ALA A 36 25.04 -23.60 32.06
N ALA A 37 23.89 -23.04 31.70
CA ALA A 37 22.80 -23.80 31.11
C ALA A 37 23.00 -23.93 29.60
N ASP A 38 22.76 -25.14 29.09
CA ASP A 38 22.72 -25.42 27.66
C ASP A 38 21.60 -24.62 26.99
N ARG A 39 21.90 -24.01 25.84
CA ARG A 39 20.92 -23.27 25.06
C ARG A 39 20.88 -23.78 23.63
N TYR A 40 19.68 -24.13 23.23
CA TYR A 40 19.32 -24.62 21.91
C TYR A 40 18.84 -23.47 21.03
N VAL A 41 19.17 -23.51 19.74
CA VAL A 41 18.83 -22.44 18.79
C VAL A 41 18.02 -23.02 17.64
N SER A 42 16.74 -22.66 17.57
CA SER A 42 15.87 -22.99 16.45
C SER A 42 15.90 -21.85 15.43
N GLU A 43 16.13 -22.19 14.16
CA GLU A 43 16.24 -21.21 13.08
C GLU A 43 15.19 -21.45 12.00
N SER A 44 14.76 -20.36 11.36
CA SER A 44 13.88 -20.38 10.20
C SER A 44 14.21 -19.20 9.29
N THR A 45 13.99 -19.38 7.99
CA THR A 45 14.29 -18.37 6.98
C THR A 45 13.03 -18.08 6.18
N VAL A 46 12.69 -16.80 6.06
CA VAL A 46 11.49 -16.34 5.37
C VAL A 46 11.76 -15.19 4.42
N VAL A 47 10.86 -14.99 3.47
CA VAL A 47 10.86 -13.84 2.55
C VAL A 47 9.43 -13.39 2.27
N VAL A 48 9.21 -12.08 2.18
CA VAL A 48 7.92 -11.52 1.78
C VAL A 48 7.82 -11.50 0.25
N ARG A 49 6.82 -12.17 -0.31
CA ARG A 49 6.61 -12.29 -1.77
C ARG A 49 5.27 -11.72 -2.18
N GLN A 50 5.21 -11.11 -3.36
CA GLN A 50 3.96 -10.69 -4.00
C GLN A 50 3.36 -11.86 -4.80
N ALA A 51 2.05 -12.06 -4.73
CA ALA A 51 1.33 -13.22 -5.27
C ALA A 51 1.49 -13.44 -6.80
N ARG A 52 1.99 -12.45 -7.55
CA ARG A 52 2.10 -12.55 -9.01
C ARG A 52 3.25 -11.72 -9.58
N GLU A 53 4.49 -12.12 -9.31
CA GLU A 53 5.66 -11.73 -10.12
C GLU A 53 5.66 -12.52 -11.46
N THR A 54 4.61 -12.40 -12.28
CA THR A 54 4.72 -12.76 -13.70
C THR A 54 4.99 -11.49 -14.47
N THR A 55 6.27 -11.18 -14.65
CA THR A 55 6.76 -10.11 -15.51
C THR A 55 6.56 -10.49 -16.97
N ALA A 56 5.30 -10.56 -17.40
CA ALA A 56 4.95 -10.70 -18.81
C ALA A 56 5.25 -9.35 -19.49
N GLY A 57 6.50 -9.14 -19.91
CA GLY A 57 6.89 -8.01 -20.77
C GLY A 57 8.21 -7.30 -20.48
N ALA A 58 8.96 -7.65 -19.43
CA ALA A 58 10.28 -7.04 -19.20
C ALA A 58 11.36 -7.79 -19.99
N THR A 59 12.01 -7.08 -20.91
CA THR A 59 13.27 -7.48 -21.54
C THR A 59 14.29 -7.86 -20.45
N GLY A 60 14.95 -9.02 -20.62
CA GLY A 60 15.71 -9.71 -19.56
C GLY A 60 16.83 -8.91 -18.87
N LEU A 61 17.21 -7.75 -19.39
CA LEU A 61 18.18 -6.85 -18.74
C LEU A 61 17.55 -6.07 -17.55
N MET A 62 16.30 -5.62 -17.67
CA MET A 62 15.58 -4.94 -16.56
C MET A 62 15.26 -5.90 -15.42
N THR A 63 15.02 -7.18 -15.71
CA THR A 63 14.76 -8.21 -14.69
C THR A 63 16.01 -8.57 -13.89
N MET A 64 17.20 -8.50 -14.50
CA MET A 64 18.48 -8.69 -13.78
C MET A 64 18.83 -7.50 -12.87
N LEU A 65 18.42 -6.27 -13.23
CA LEU A 65 18.51 -5.10 -12.34
C LEU A 65 17.40 -5.06 -11.27
N ALA A 66 16.24 -5.67 -11.54
CA ALA A 66 15.10 -5.75 -10.62
C ALA A 66 15.20 -6.86 -9.55
N GLY A 67 16.34 -7.56 -9.48
CA GLY A 67 16.64 -8.50 -8.37
C GLY A 67 16.61 -7.85 -6.99
N ILE A 68 16.56 -6.52 -6.93
CA ILE A 68 16.29 -5.72 -5.75
C ILE A 68 14.88 -5.13 -5.95
N ASN A 69 13.86 -5.75 -5.37
CA ASN A 69 12.52 -5.17 -5.29
C ASN A 69 12.43 -4.36 -3.99
N PRO A 70 12.74 -3.05 -3.97
CA PRO A 70 12.85 -2.26 -2.74
C PRO A 70 11.57 -2.29 -1.89
N ALA A 71 10.40 -2.44 -2.52
CA ALA A 71 9.13 -2.58 -1.82
C ALA A 71 9.08 -3.84 -0.94
N SER A 72 9.67 -4.96 -1.38
CA SER A 72 9.74 -6.20 -0.59
C SER A 72 10.75 -6.11 0.55
N THR A 73 11.79 -5.28 0.40
CA THR A 73 12.76 -4.99 1.46
C THR A 73 12.09 -4.22 2.60
N GLU A 74 11.33 -3.16 2.31
CA GLU A 74 10.62 -2.39 3.34
C GLU A 74 9.65 -3.27 4.15
N ASP A 75 8.85 -4.13 3.50
CA ASP A 75 7.93 -5.01 4.22
C ASP A 75 8.66 -6.02 5.11
N THR A 76 9.81 -6.51 4.65
CA THR A 76 10.64 -7.45 5.41
C THR A 76 11.23 -6.76 6.64
N LEU A 77 11.61 -5.48 6.53
CA LEU A 77 12.04 -4.67 7.68
C LEU A 77 10.89 -4.36 8.64
N TYR A 78 9.68 -4.10 8.14
CA TYR A 78 8.49 -3.97 8.99
C TYR A 78 8.20 -5.27 9.75
N LEU A 79 8.32 -6.41 9.07
CA LEU A 79 8.18 -7.72 9.69
C LEU A 79 9.24 -7.96 10.77
N GLN A 80 10.50 -7.64 10.48
CA GLN A 80 11.59 -7.72 11.46
C GLN A 80 11.26 -6.91 12.72
N ARG A 81 10.75 -5.68 12.55
CA ARG A 81 10.38 -4.84 13.69
C ARG A 81 9.18 -5.38 14.45
N TYR A 82 8.22 -5.97 13.74
CA TYR A 82 7.05 -6.62 14.33
C TYR A 82 7.44 -7.85 15.17
N ILE A 83 8.35 -8.70 14.68
CA ILE A 83 8.85 -9.87 15.42
C ILE A 83 9.47 -9.43 16.76
N LEU A 84 10.19 -8.30 16.80
CA LEU A 84 10.85 -7.79 18.00
C LEU A 84 9.96 -6.82 18.83
N SER A 85 8.67 -6.74 18.52
CA SER A 85 7.71 -5.84 19.15
C SER A 85 7.12 -6.41 20.45
N MET A 86 6.48 -5.53 21.22
CA MET A 86 5.69 -5.94 22.40
C MET A 86 4.47 -6.78 22.01
N ASP A 87 3.91 -6.56 20.82
CA ASP A 87 2.71 -7.28 20.36
C ASP A 87 3.02 -8.75 20.11
N MET A 88 4.18 -9.04 19.48
CA MET A 88 4.66 -10.42 19.31
C MET A 88 4.92 -11.06 20.67
N LEU A 89 5.61 -10.37 21.58
CA LEU A 89 5.84 -10.89 22.94
C LEU A 89 4.52 -11.20 23.66
N THR A 90 3.53 -10.31 23.59
CA THR A 90 2.23 -10.49 24.25
C THR A 90 1.49 -11.68 23.66
N HIS A 91 1.55 -11.85 22.34
CA HIS A 91 0.99 -13.02 21.66
C HIS A 91 1.64 -14.32 22.12
N LEU A 92 2.97 -14.38 22.12
CA LEU A 92 3.74 -15.54 22.55
C LEU A 92 3.49 -15.84 24.03
N GLN A 93 3.48 -14.82 24.89
CA GLN A 93 3.18 -14.98 26.32
C GLN A 93 1.79 -15.58 26.54
N GLY A 94 0.78 -15.15 25.78
CA GLY A 94 -0.57 -15.71 25.88
C GLY A 94 -0.71 -17.15 25.35
N LYS A 95 0.20 -17.61 24.48
CA LYS A 95 0.16 -18.94 23.86
C LYS A 95 1.04 -19.97 24.54
N LEU A 96 2.25 -19.58 24.90
CA LEU A 96 3.33 -20.47 25.35
C LEU A 96 3.80 -20.15 26.78
N ASP A 97 3.30 -19.08 27.40
CA ASP A 97 3.67 -18.65 28.75
C ASP A 97 5.20 -18.51 28.92
N LEU A 98 5.82 -17.68 28.06
CA LEU A 98 7.27 -17.46 27.99
C LEU A 98 7.89 -17.16 29.35
N ARG A 99 7.24 -16.31 30.12
CA ARG A 99 7.66 -15.93 31.47
C ARG A 99 7.95 -17.17 32.32
N LYS A 100 6.97 -18.07 32.42
CA LYS A 100 7.08 -19.27 33.26
C LYS A 100 8.23 -20.17 32.83
N HIS A 101 8.42 -20.36 31.51
CA HIS A 101 9.50 -21.20 31.01
C HIS A 101 10.89 -20.61 31.30
N TYR A 102 11.06 -19.30 31.12
CA TYR A 102 12.35 -18.66 31.38
C TYR A 102 12.65 -18.45 32.87
N GLU A 103 11.62 -18.32 33.71
CA GLU A 103 11.77 -18.22 35.18
C GLU A 103 12.14 -19.59 35.82
N GLN A 104 11.79 -20.71 35.19
CA GLN A 104 12.09 -22.05 35.72
C GLN A 104 13.59 -22.38 35.78
N HIS A 105 14.41 -21.77 34.93
CA HIS A 105 15.85 -22.03 34.87
C HIS A 105 16.62 -21.00 35.71
N THR A 106 16.99 -21.39 36.94
CA THR A 106 17.57 -20.47 37.95
C THR A 106 19.07 -20.61 38.15
N LEU A 107 19.71 -21.68 37.66
CA LEU A 107 21.14 -21.90 37.88
C LEU A 107 22.04 -20.90 37.14
N ASP A 108 21.61 -20.42 35.97
CA ASP A 108 22.42 -19.53 35.13
C ASP A 108 22.11 -18.03 35.40
N TRP A 109 22.64 -17.50 36.51
CA TRP A 109 22.42 -16.12 36.97
C TRP A 109 22.51 -15.02 35.89
N PRO A 110 23.55 -14.95 35.04
CA PRO A 110 23.65 -13.88 34.03
C PRO A 110 22.62 -13.99 32.88
N TYR A 111 21.97 -15.14 32.74
CA TYR A 111 21.11 -15.48 31.61
C TYR A 111 19.67 -15.82 32.06
N HIS A 112 19.36 -15.63 33.33
CA HIS A 112 18.07 -15.91 33.95
C HIS A 112 17.11 -14.70 33.88
N LEU A 113 15.81 -14.98 33.80
CA LEU A 113 14.75 -13.98 33.93
C LEU A 113 14.22 -13.98 35.38
N PRO A 114 14.35 -12.86 36.14
CA PRO A 114 13.86 -12.80 37.52
C PRO A 114 12.34 -13.02 37.64
N ALA A 115 11.91 -13.75 38.68
CA ALA A 115 10.52 -14.14 38.96
C ALA A 115 9.51 -12.99 39.19
N HIS A 116 10.00 -11.74 39.28
CA HIS A 116 9.19 -10.52 39.42
C HIS A 116 9.55 -9.47 38.37
N SER A 117 10.04 -9.91 37.21
CA SER A 117 10.42 -9.04 36.10
C SER A 117 9.23 -8.25 35.56
N THR A 118 9.43 -6.95 35.32
CA THR A 118 8.41 -6.10 34.69
C THR A 118 8.17 -6.54 33.24
N GLN A 119 7.11 -6.03 32.61
CA GLN A 119 6.86 -6.29 31.19
C GLN A 119 8.00 -5.76 30.30
N ALA A 120 8.66 -4.67 30.71
CA ALA A 120 9.80 -4.11 30.01
C ALA A 120 11.04 -5.03 30.11
N ASP A 121 11.27 -5.61 31.28
CA ASP A 121 12.36 -6.58 31.50
C ASP A 121 12.15 -7.84 30.68
N LEU A 122 10.91 -8.35 30.63
CA LEU A 122 10.56 -9.50 29.80
C LEU A 122 10.77 -9.19 28.30
N LEU A 123 10.49 -7.97 27.86
CA LEU A 123 10.75 -7.54 26.48
C LEU A 123 12.24 -7.42 26.16
N ALA A 124 13.02 -6.86 27.08
CA ALA A 124 14.48 -6.80 26.93
C ALA A 124 15.08 -8.21 26.87
N TYR A 125 14.60 -9.11 27.74
CA TYR A 125 14.99 -10.51 27.74
C TYR A 125 14.57 -11.25 26.46
N TYR A 126 13.33 -11.06 26.00
CA TYR A 126 12.85 -11.62 24.75
C TYR A 126 13.74 -11.20 23.57
N ARG A 127 14.11 -9.91 23.48
CA ARG A 127 14.99 -9.39 22.43
C ARG A 127 16.43 -9.89 22.51
N SER A 128 16.88 -10.38 23.66
CA SER A 128 18.20 -11.04 23.78
C SER A 128 18.16 -12.52 23.37
N ARG A 129 16.97 -13.13 23.33
CA ARG A 129 16.75 -14.54 22.96
C ARG A 129 16.23 -14.74 21.55
N VAL A 130 15.53 -13.74 21.00
CA VAL A 130 14.98 -13.78 19.65
C VAL A 130 15.68 -12.72 18.80
N SER A 131 16.27 -13.17 17.70
CA SER A 131 16.88 -12.30 16.71
C SER A 131 16.21 -12.49 15.36
N ALA A 132 15.92 -11.37 14.70
CA ALA A 132 15.48 -11.33 13.31
C ALA A 132 16.52 -10.53 12.52
N HIS A 133 17.26 -11.20 11.64
CA HIS A 133 18.34 -10.61 10.85
C HIS A 133 17.97 -10.63 9.37
N TYR A 134 17.88 -9.45 8.77
CA TYR A 134 17.69 -9.31 7.34
C TYR A 134 19.05 -9.29 6.65
N ASP A 135 19.26 -10.25 5.75
CA ASP A 135 20.43 -10.30 4.88
C ASP A 135 20.10 -9.54 3.59
N ASP A 136 20.81 -8.44 3.37
CA ASP A 136 20.62 -7.56 2.22
C ASP A 136 21.17 -8.13 0.91
N GLN A 137 22.10 -9.09 0.97
CA GLN A 137 22.70 -9.73 -0.20
C GLN A 137 21.78 -10.78 -0.80
N VAL A 138 21.14 -11.60 0.05
CA VAL A 138 20.20 -12.65 -0.42
C VAL A 138 18.73 -12.26 -0.30
N GLY A 139 18.41 -11.16 0.39
CA GLY A 139 17.04 -10.66 0.56
C GLY A 139 16.18 -11.53 1.48
N LEU A 140 16.80 -12.23 2.44
CA LEU A 140 16.13 -13.19 3.31
C LEU A 140 16.13 -12.70 4.76
N LEU A 141 15.06 -13.02 5.50
CA LEU A 141 14.97 -12.78 6.93
C LEU A 141 15.22 -14.09 7.69
N LEU A 142 16.35 -14.14 8.39
CA LEU A 142 16.68 -15.22 9.31
C LEU A 142 16.09 -14.91 10.69
N ILE A 143 15.29 -15.83 11.21
CA ILE A 143 14.70 -15.75 12.54
C ILE A 143 15.32 -16.87 13.38
N SER A 144 16.06 -16.49 14.41
CA SER A 144 16.70 -17.41 15.35
C SER A 144 16.14 -17.19 16.74
N VAL A 145 15.75 -18.28 17.39
CA VAL A 145 15.19 -18.29 18.75
C VAL A 145 16.03 -19.18 19.63
N GLN A 146 16.46 -18.62 20.75
CA GLN A 146 17.22 -19.33 21.78
C GLN A 146 16.30 -19.76 22.92
N GLY A 147 16.34 -21.04 23.27
CA GLY A 147 15.63 -21.61 24.42
C GLY A 147 16.53 -22.54 25.23
N PHE A 148 16.14 -22.81 26.48
CA PHE A 148 16.82 -23.81 27.32
C PHE A 148 16.39 -25.24 26.98
N ASP A 149 15.27 -25.39 26.26
CA ASP A 149 14.78 -26.65 25.74
C ASP A 149 14.63 -26.59 24.21
N ALA A 150 15.04 -27.65 23.53
CA ALA A 150 15.02 -27.74 22.07
C ALA A 150 13.59 -27.66 21.50
N ALA A 151 12.63 -28.36 22.11
CA ALA A 151 11.25 -28.36 21.67
C ALA A 151 10.57 -27.00 21.93
N PHE A 152 10.91 -26.36 23.05
CA PHE A 152 10.40 -25.02 23.36
C PHE A 152 10.95 -23.94 22.42
N ALA A 153 12.25 -23.98 22.10
CA ALA A 153 12.85 -23.07 21.12
C ALA A 153 12.17 -23.20 19.75
N GLN A 154 11.91 -24.43 19.32
CA GLN A 154 11.16 -24.71 18.09
C GLN A 154 9.72 -24.21 18.15
N ALA A 155 9.01 -24.44 19.28
CA ALA A 155 7.64 -23.99 19.47
C ALA A 155 7.50 -22.47 19.39
N ILE A 156 8.42 -21.72 20.02
CA ILE A 156 8.44 -20.25 19.91
C ILE A 156 8.68 -19.83 18.47
N ASN A 157 9.69 -20.39 17.79
CA ASN A 157 10.00 -20.03 16.42
C ASN A 157 8.81 -20.31 15.48
N HIS A 158 8.15 -21.46 15.65
CA HIS A 158 6.94 -21.81 14.93
C HIS A 158 5.79 -20.82 15.15
N GLU A 159 5.51 -20.43 16.39
CA GLU A 159 4.45 -19.45 16.67
C GLU A 159 4.82 -18.04 16.16
N ILE A 160 6.10 -17.65 16.18
CA ILE A 160 6.57 -16.41 15.54
C ILE A 160 6.27 -16.44 14.04
N LEU A 161 6.62 -17.53 13.35
CA LEU A 161 6.35 -17.68 11.91
C LEU A 161 4.87 -17.59 11.60
N LYS A 162 4.04 -18.34 12.33
CA LYS A 162 2.60 -18.35 12.14
C LYS A 162 1.98 -16.97 12.36
N LYS A 163 2.40 -16.26 13.41
CA LYS A 163 1.92 -14.91 13.70
C LYS A 163 2.43 -13.88 12.69
N SER A 164 3.65 -14.07 12.20
CA SER A 164 4.26 -13.28 11.14
C SER A 164 3.53 -13.43 9.80
N GLU A 165 3.16 -14.65 9.42
CA GLU A 165 2.35 -14.92 8.24
C GLU A 165 1.00 -14.21 8.32
N ALA A 166 0.30 -14.35 9.45
CA ALA A 166 -0.96 -13.67 9.68
C ALA A 166 -0.81 -12.14 9.59
N PHE A 167 0.24 -11.57 10.19
CA PHE A 167 0.51 -10.13 10.15
C PHE A 167 0.70 -9.60 8.71
N VAL A 168 1.52 -10.27 7.89
CA VAL A 168 1.76 -9.88 6.49
C VAL A 168 0.48 -9.98 5.68
N ASN A 169 -0.29 -11.05 5.85
CA ASN A 169 -1.55 -11.26 5.15
C ASN A 169 -2.59 -10.21 5.56
N ASP A 170 -2.73 -9.92 6.86
CA ASP A 170 -3.70 -8.97 7.39
C ASP A 170 -3.45 -7.56 6.87
N ILE A 171 -2.19 -7.08 6.92
CA ILE A 171 -1.81 -5.77 6.39
C ILE A 171 -2.07 -5.69 4.88
N SER A 172 -1.66 -6.72 4.13
CA SER A 172 -1.83 -6.75 2.68
C SER A 172 -3.30 -6.70 2.28
N HIS A 173 -4.13 -7.50 2.95
CA HIS A 173 -5.56 -7.51 2.72
C HIS A 173 -6.23 -6.20 3.18
N GLN A 174 -5.78 -5.59 4.27
CA GLN A 174 -6.30 -4.31 4.73
C GLN A 174 -6.06 -3.22 3.69
N ILE A 175 -4.82 -3.05 3.22
CA ILE A 175 -4.47 -2.05 2.22
C ILE A 175 -5.29 -2.26 0.93
N ALA A 176 -5.39 -3.52 0.46
CA ALA A 176 -6.18 -3.84 -0.72
C ALA A 176 -7.68 -3.51 -0.54
N ARG A 177 -8.25 -3.81 0.63
CA ARG A 177 -9.65 -3.48 0.95
C ARG A 177 -9.88 -1.98 1.03
N GLU A 178 -8.98 -1.22 1.65
CA GLU A 178 -9.07 0.24 1.76
C GLU A 178 -9.00 0.91 0.39
N GLN A 179 -8.06 0.49 -0.46
CA GLN A 179 -7.93 1.00 -1.83
C GLN A 179 -9.18 0.71 -2.67
N LEU A 180 -9.71 -0.52 -2.58
CA LEU A 180 -10.94 -0.90 -3.29
C LEU A 180 -12.14 -0.12 -2.78
N LYS A 181 -12.27 0.03 -1.46
CA LYS A 181 -13.35 0.80 -0.82
C LYS A 181 -13.34 2.25 -1.30
N PHE A 182 -12.18 2.89 -1.32
CA PHE A 182 -12.03 4.25 -1.82
C PHE A 182 -12.47 4.37 -3.30
N ALA A 183 -12.00 3.46 -4.17
CA ALA A 183 -12.38 3.47 -5.57
C ALA A 183 -13.87 3.20 -5.81
N GLN A 184 -14.49 2.33 -5.01
CA GLN A 184 -15.94 2.09 -5.04
C GLN A 184 -16.74 3.32 -4.60
N GLN A 185 -16.27 4.05 -3.59
CA GLN A 185 -16.90 5.30 -3.15
C GLN A 185 -16.82 6.38 -4.22
N GLU A 186 -15.68 6.54 -4.88
CA GLU A 186 -15.52 7.51 -5.97
C GLU A 186 -16.41 7.16 -7.18
N ARG A 187 -16.51 5.87 -7.53
CA ARG A 187 -17.45 5.40 -8.56
C ARG A 187 -18.89 5.73 -8.20
N ALA A 188 -19.31 5.48 -6.96
CA ALA A 188 -20.67 5.78 -6.52
C ALA A 188 -20.97 7.29 -6.56
N ALA A 189 -20.02 8.12 -6.13
CA ALA A 189 -20.14 9.57 -6.21
C ALA A 189 -20.22 10.07 -7.67
N ALA A 190 -19.40 9.53 -8.57
CA ALA A 190 -19.44 9.86 -9.99
C ALA A 190 -20.75 9.42 -10.66
N GLN A 191 -21.28 8.24 -10.28
CA GLN A 191 -22.57 7.76 -10.74
C GLN A 191 -23.70 8.72 -10.34
N GLN A 192 -23.73 9.13 -9.07
CA GLN A 192 -24.75 10.06 -8.58
C GLN A 192 -24.70 11.40 -9.34
N ARG A 193 -23.50 11.99 -9.52
CA ARG A 193 -23.32 13.23 -10.29
C ARG A 193 -23.80 13.10 -11.74
N TYR A 194 -23.54 11.96 -12.39
CA TYR A 194 -24.03 11.67 -13.73
C TYR A 194 -25.56 11.59 -13.77
N GLU A 195 -26.16 10.85 -12.84
CA GLU A 195 -27.63 10.71 -12.75
C GLU A 195 -28.31 12.07 -12.51
N GLU A 196 -27.77 12.88 -11.59
CA GLU A 196 -28.26 14.24 -11.33
C GLU A 196 -28.16 15.13 -12.57
N SER A 197 -27.00 15.15 -13.23
CA SER A 197 -26.78 15.98 -14.43
C SER A 197 -27.69 15.55 -15.60
N LYS A 198 -27.88 14.24 -15.77
CA LYS A 198 -28.79 13.67 -16.77
C LYS A 198 -30.24 14.00 -16.46
N GLN A 199 -30.66 13.94 -15.19
CA GLN A 199 -32.01 14.33 -14.79
C GLN A 199 -32.28 15.80 -15.05
N VAL A 200 -31.31 16.69 -14.76
CA VAL A 200 -31.45 18.13 -15.07
C VAL A 200 -31.62 18.34 -16.57
N LEU A 201 -30.81 17.67 -17.40
CA LEU A 201 -30.93 17.74 -18.85
C LEU A 201 -32.29 17.23 -19.35
N VAL A 202 -32.77 16.09 -18.85
CA VAL A 202 -34.07 15.52 -19.24
C VAL A 202 -35.23 16.41 -18.77
N ARG A 203 -35.17 16.99 -17.57
CA ARG A 203 -36.19 17.95 -17.11
C ARG A 203 -36.21 19.18 -18.01
N PHE A 204 -35.05 19.73 -18.35
CA PHE A 204 -34.94 20.86 -19.28
C PHE A 204 -35.52 20.52 -20.68
N GLN A 205 -35.27 19.31 -21.19
CA GLN A 205 -35.86 18.83 -22.45
C GLN A 205 -37.39 18.75 -22.36
N ASN A 206 -37.92 18.20 -21.27
CA ASN A 206 -39.36 18.04 -21.06
C ASN A 206 -40.09 19.38 -20.87
N GLU A 207 -39.54 20.29 -20.05
CA GLU A 207 -40.14 21.60 -19.75
C GLU A 207 -40.31 22.45 -21.00
N HIS A 208 -39.37 22.35 -21.92
CA HIS A 208 -39.38 23.14 -23.14
C HIS A 208 -39.78 22.34 -24.40
N GLY A 209 -40.27 21.09 -24.24
CA GLY A 209 -40.84 20.28 -25.31
C GLY A 209 -39.87 19.91 -26.44
N PHE A 210 -38.55 19.94 -26.17
CA PHE A 210 -37.53 19.82 -27.20
C PHE A 210 -37.09 18.37 -27.40
N LEU A 211 -37.47 17.80 -28.56
CA LEU A 211 -36.74 16.69 -29.16
C LEU A 211 -35.59 17.17 -30.06
N ASP A 212 -35.64 18.38 -30.65
CA ASP A 212 -34.52 19.04 -31.34
C ASP A 212 -34.91 20.47 -31.80
N PRO A 213 -34.42 21.55 -31.17
CA PRO A 213 -34.73 22.93 -31.58
C PRO A 213 -34.23 23.27 -32.99
N LEU A 214 -33.10 22.68 -33.40
CA LEU A 214 -32.46 22.94 -34.70
C LEU A 214 -33.31 22.38 -35.85
N ASN A 215 -33.86 21.17 -35.68
CA ASN A 215 -34.72 20.56 -36.68
C ASN A 215 -36.08 21.27 -36.83
N THR A 216 -36.64 21.80 -35.74
CA THR A 216 -37.96 22.47 -35.77
C THR A 216 -37.90 23.82 -36.51
N GLY A 217 -36.84 24.62 -36.29
CA GLY A 217 -36.65 25.90 -36.98
C GLY A 217 -36.31 25.74 -38.48
N ALA A 218 -35.50 24.75 -38.81
CA ALA A 218 -35.15 24.44 -40.20
C ALA A 218 -36.35 23.93 -41.01
N SER A 219 -37.15 23.01 -40.45
CA SER A 219 -38.35 22.46 -41.09
C SER A 219 -39.41 23.53 -41.39
N ARG A 220 -39.63 24.47 -40.46
CA ARG A 220 -40.58 25.58 -40.65
C ARG A 220 -40.11 26.60 -41.68
N SER A 221 -38.81 26.94 -41.69
CA SER A 221 -38.22 27.81 -42.70
C SER A 221 -38.33 27.21 -44.11
N ALA A 222 -38.14 25.89 -44.23
CA ALA A 222 -38.32 25.19 -45.51
C ALA A 222 -39.79 25.19 -45.99
N LEU A 223 -40.76 25.01 -45.08
CA LEU A 223 -42.18 25.14 -45.41
C LEU A 223 -42.53 26.54 -45.91
N MET A 224 -41.99 27.59 -45.27
CA MET A 224 -42.22 28.97 -45.68
C MET A 224 -41.69 29.25 -47.08
N ALA A 225 -40.46 28.81 -47.37
CA ALA A 225 -39.87 28.95 -48.70
C ALA A 225 -40.70 28.23 -49.80
N ASN A 226 -41.28 27.06 -49.47
CA ASN A 226 -42.17 26.35 -50.40
C ASN A 226 -43.48 27.12 -50.66
N LEU A 227 -44.11 27.67 -49.61
CA LEU A 227 -45.34 28.45 -49.75
C LEU A 227 -45.11 29.75 -50.54
N GLU A 228 -44.00 30.45 -50.30
CA GLU A 228 -43.61 31.66 -51.04
C GLU A 228 -43.31 31.33 -52.51
N GLY A 229 -42.66 30.21 -52.79
CA GLY A 229 -42.44 29.72 -54.15
C GLY A 229 -43.74 29.39 -54.88
N GLU A 230 -44.68 28.71 -54.21
CA GLU A 230 -46.00 28.40 -54.78
C GLU A 230 -46.81 29.66 -55.06
N LEU A 231 -46.78 30.65 -54.15
CA LEU A 231 -47.43 31.95 -54.35
C LEU A 231 -46.87 32.67 -55.58
N ALA A 232 -45.54 32.73 -55.72
CA ALA A 232 -44.89 33.38 -56.87
C ALA A 232 -45.28 32.71 -58.19
N GLN A 233 -45.36 31.38 -58.22
CA GLN A 233 -45.80 30.64 -59.41
C GLN A 233 -47.26 30.94 -59.77
N ARG A 234 -48.16 30.97 -58.79
CA ARG A 234 -49.58 31.29 -59.01
C ARG A 234 -49.80 32.74 -59.43
N GLN A 235 -49.03 33.68 -58.88
CA GLN A 235 -49.07 35.08 -59.29
C GLN A 235 -48.59 35.29 -60.73
N ALA A 236 -47.53 34.58 -61.16
CA ALA A 236 -47.07 34.61 -62.55
C ALA A 236 -48.12 34.02 -63.51
N GLU A 237 -48.78 32.92 -63.11
CA GLU A 237 -49.88 32.31 -63.86
C GLU A 237 -51.09 33.25 -63.99
N LEU A 238 -51.41 34.00 -62.92
CA LEU A 238 -52.47 35.02 -62.92
C LEU A 238 -52.15 36.15 -63.89
N TYR A 239 -50.92 36.65 -63.87
CA TYR A 239 -50.49 37.70 -64.78
C TYR A 239 -50.61 37.27 -66.25
N ALA A 240 -50.19 36.05 -66.58
CA ALA A 240 -50.33 35.50 -67.93
C ALA A 240 -51.80 35.35 -68.35
N LEU A 241 -52.67 34.86 -67.45
CA LEU A 241 -54.10 34.68 -67.74
C LEU A 241 -54.84 36.01 -67.89
N GLN A 242 -54.50 37.02 -67.09
CA GLN A 242 -55.12 38.35 -67.15
C GLN A 242 -54.85 39.05 -68.48
N GLN A 243 -53.66 38.87 -69.06
CA GLN A 243 -53.31 39.37 -70.40
C GLN A 243 -54.13 38.71 -71.51
N SER A 244 -54.58 37.46 -71.31
CA SER A 244 -55.21 36.66 -72.35
C SER A 244 -56.76 36.67 -72.31
N TYR A 245 -57.37 36.70 -71.11
CA TYR A 245 -58.83 36.53 -70.94
C TYR A 245 -59.54 37.67 -70.21
N GLY A 246 -58.81 38.72 -69.80
CA GLY A 246 -59.36 39.86 -69.08
C GLY A 246 -59.77 39.57 -67.62
N PRO A 247 -59.92 40.60 -66.78
CA PRO A 247 -59.96 40.46 -65.32
C PRO A 247 -61.22 39.78 -64.74
N ARG A 248 -62.27 39.55 -65.53
CA ARG A 248 -63.55 38.97 -65.07
C ARG A 248 -63.77 37.51 -65.47
N ALA A 249 -62.84 36.89 -66.19
CA ALA A 249 -62.97 35.50 -66.61
C ALA A 249 -62.95 34.54 -65.40
N ALA A 250 -63.79 33.50 -65.41
CA ALA A 250 -63.87 32.52 -64.32
C ALA A 250 -62.51 31.88 -63.93
N PRO A 251 -61.60 31.57 -64.89
CA PRO A 251 -60.26 31.07 -64.56
C PRO A 251 -59.41 32.07 -63.75
N VAL A 252 -59.53 33.37 -64.03
CA VAL A 252 -58.84 34.45 -63.30
C VAL A 252 -59.36 34.55 -61.86
N GLN A 253 -60.69 34.45 -61.67
CA GLN A 253 -61.29 34.52 -60.33
C GLN A 253 -60.92 33.31 -59.45
N ASN A 254 -60.89 32.11 -60.04
CA ASN A 254 -60.46 30.90 -59.33
C ASN A 254 -59.00 30.99 -58.88
N LEU A 255 -58.11 31.46 -59.75
CA LEU A 255 -56.69 31.61 -59.42
C LEU A 255 -56.45 32.71 -58.38
N ASN A 256 -57.21 33.80 -58.45
CA ASN A 256 -57.18 34.86 -57.45
C ASN A 256 -57.61 34.35 -56.06
N THR A 257 -58.63 33.48 -56.01
CA THR A 257 -59.07 32.83 -54.76
C THR A 257 -57.97 31.94 -54.16
N GLN A 258 -57.25 31.19 -55.01
CA GLN A 258 -56.12 30.36 -54.57
C GLN A 258 -54.95 31.21 -54.05
N ILE A 259 -54.64 32.31 -54.72
CA ILE A 259 -53.62 33.27 -54.28
C ILE A 259 -54.00 33.86 -52.92
N THR A 260 -55.23 34.33 -52.74
CA THR A 260 -55.69 34.85 -51.44
C THR A 260 -55.64 33.78 -50.33
N ALA A 261 -55.91 32.52 -50.66
CA ALA A 261 -55.79 31.41 -49.70
C ALA A 261 -54.32 31.16 -49.30
N LEU A 262 -53.40 31.15 -50.27
CA LEU A 262 -51.97 31.03 -50.05
C LEU A 262 -51.41 32.20 -49.23
N GLU A 263 -51.80 33.44 -49.55
CA GLU A 263 -51.41 34.65 -48.81
C GLU A 263 -51.86 34.59 -47.34
N ARG A 264 -53.09 34.13 -47.08
CA ARG A 264 -53.59 33.93 -45.71
C ARG A 264 -52.82 32.84 -44.96
N GLN A 265 -52.44 31.77 -45.66
CA GLN A 265 -51.66 30.68 -45.07
C GLN A 265 -50.22 31.12 -44.77
N ILE A 266 -49.59 31.87 -45.67
CA ILE A 266 -48.27 32.49 -45.47
C ILE A 266 -48.31 33.45 -44.29
N GLU A 267 -49.32 34.31 -44.21
CA GLU A 267 -49.44 35.26 -43.08
C GLU A 267 -49.64 34.53 -41.74
N LYS A 268 -50.41 33.44 -41.73
CA LYS A 268 -50.58 32.59 -40.54
C LYS A 268 -49.28 31.92 -40.10
N GLU A 269 -48.49 31.39 -41.03
CA GLU A 269 -47.17 30.82 -40.72
C GLU A 269 -46.13 31.92 -40.40
N ARG A 270 -46.22 33.11 -41.01
CA ARG A 270 -45.40 34.29 -40.71
C ARG A 270 -45.64 34.75 -39.28
N GLN A 271 -46.88 34.85 -38.84
CA GLN A 271 -47.24 35.22 -37.47
C GLN A 271 -46.73 34.18 -36.46
N ARG A 272 -46.76 32.88 -36.81
CA ARG A 272 -46.15 31.82 -36.01
C ARG A 272 -44.62 31.93 -35.96
N LEU A 273 -43.97 32.27 -37.08
CA LEU A 273 -42.52 32.50 -37.17
C LEU A 273 -42.07 33.79 -36.45
N VAL A 274 -42.88 34.85 -36.48
CA VAL A 274 -42.59 36.14 -35.83
C VAL A 274 -42.87 36.06 -34.33
N ALA A 275 -43.90 35.33 -33.90
CA ALA A 275 -44.07 34.94 -32.50
C ALA A 275 -42.83 34.19 -31.99
N VAL A 276 -42.24 33.34 -32.84
CA VAL A 276 -40.96 32.65 -32.61
C VAL A 276 -39.72 33.57 -32.81
N SER A 277 -39.86 34.74 -33.43
CA SER A 277 -38.74 35.67 -33.68
C SER A 277 -38.52 36.69 -32.56
N GLY A 278 -39.56 37.08 -31.81
CA GLY A 278 -39.39 37.65 -30.46
C GLY A 278 -38.84 36.63 -29.46
N ASP A 279 -39.11 35.35 -29.75
CA ASP A 279 -38.56 34.16 -29.12
C ASP A 279 -37.14 33.83 -29.63
N ARG A 280 -36.54 34.55 -30.60
CA ARG A 280 -35.24 34.16 -31.20
C ARG A 280 -34.07 34.34 -30.23
N ASP A 281 -34.11 35.41 -29.44
CA ASP A 281 -33.19 35.62 -28.32
C ASP A 281 -33.45 34.61 -27.20
N GLN A 282 -34.72 34.24 -26.95
CA GLN A 282 -35.09 33.21 -25.98
C GLN A 282 -34.65 31.81 -26.45
N LEU A 283 -34.77 31.49 -27.73
CA LEU A 283 -34.33 30.26 -28.38
C LEU A 283 -32.80 30.14 -28.37
N ASN A 284 -32.08 31.23 -28.65
CA ASN A 284 -30.62 31.25 -28.51
C ASN A 284 -30.19 31.04 -27.06
N GLN A 285 -30.88 31.64 -26.08
CA GLN A 285 -30.63 31.42 -24.65
C GLN A 285 -30.93 29.96 -24.23
N ILE A 286 -32.04 29.40 -24.71
CA ILE A 286 -32.42 28.00 -24.50
C ILE A 286 -31.37 27.06 -25.13
N ALA A 287 -30.93 27.32 -26.36
CA ALA A 287 -29.93 26.50 -27.05
C ALA A 287 -28.58 26.54 -26.33
N SER A 288 -28.12 27.72 -25.91
CA SER A 288 -26.90 27.89 -25.11
C SER A 288 -26.99 27.14 -23.78
N ARG A 289 -28.14 27.23 -23.10
CA ARG A 289 -28.37 26.53 -21.83
C ARG A 289 -28.46 25.01 -22.02
N TYR A 290 -29.10 24.54 -23.09
CA TYR A 290 -29.12 23.14 -23.47
C TYR A 290 -27.71 22.60 -23.71
N GLU A 291 -26.90 23.32 -24.49
CA GLU A 291 -25.52 22.93 -24.80
C GLU A 291 -24.68 22.84 -23.51
N SER A 292 -24.84 23.80 -22.60
CA SER A 292 -24.19 23.77 -21.28
C SER A 292 -24.61 22.54 -20.46
N LEU A 293 -25.91 22.25 -20.35
CA LEU A 293 -26.42 21.10 -19.61
C LEU A 293 -26.01 19.76 -20.27
N ALA A 294 -26.01 19.69 -21.59
CA ALA A 294 -25.57 18.53 -22.35
C ALA A 294 -24.06 18.28 -22.17
N LEU A 295 -23.25 19.34 -22.20
CA LEU A 295 -21.83 19.27 -21.91
C LEU A 295 -21.57 18.80 -20.47
N GLN A 296 -22.29 19.34 -19.48
CA GLN A 296 -22.18 18.90 -18.08
C GLN A 296 -22.53 17.42 -17.92
N ALA A 297 -23.64 16.97 -18.52
CA ALA A 297 -24.01 15.55 -18.52
C ALA A 297 -22.95 14.67 -19.17
N ARG A 298 -22.33 15.11 -20.27
CA ARG A 298 -21.25 14.39 -20.97
C ARG A 298 -19.96 14.33 -20.15
N ILE A 299 -19.58 15.43 -19.48
CA ILE A 299 -18.43 15.45 -18.57
C ILE A 299 -18.68 14.48 -17.41
N ALA A 300 -19.88 14.49 -16.83
CA ALA A 300 -20.25 13.58 -15.75
C ALA A 300 -20.27 12.12 -16.22
N GLU A 301 -20.71 11.84 -17.45
CA GLU A 301 -20.66 10.51 -18.05
C GLU A 301 -19.21 10.02 -18.20
N GLU A 302 -18.31 10.86 -18.71
CA GLU A 302 -16.90 10.52 -18.90
C GLU A 302 -16.20 10.30 -17.55
N ALA A 303 -16.50 11.16 -16.55
CA ALA A 303 -16.03 10.97 -15.18
C ALA A 303 -16.51 9.65 -14.58
N TYR A 304 -17.77 9.28 -14.79
CA TYR A 304 -18.31 7.99 -14.36
C TYR A 304 -17.59 6.82 -15.04
N LYS A 305 -17.37 6.87 -16.37
CA LYS A 305 -16.61 5.83 -17.09
C LYS A 305 -15.19 5.67 -16.54
N MET A 306 -14.49 6.78 -16.31
CA MET A 306 -13.15 6.76 -15.70
C MET A 306 -13.18 6.16 -14.30
N ALA A 307 -14.17 6.52 -13.47
CA ALA A 307 -14.31 5.97 -12.12
C ALA A 307 -14.62 4.46 -12.12
N VAL A 308 -15.43 3.98 -13.07
CA VAL A 308 -15.68 2.54 -13.27
C VAL A 308 -14.38 1.81 -13.64
N ALA A 309 -13.63 2.34 -14.62
CA ALA A 309 -12.34 1.77 -15.01
C ALA A 309 -11.32 1.79 -13.86
N GLY A 310 -11.28 2.88 -13.09
CA GLY A 310 -10.43 3.01 -11.91
C GLY A 310 -10.78 2.00 -10.81
N ALA A 311 -12.07 1.79 -10.54
CA ALA A 311 -12.53 0.79 -9.57
C ALA A 311 -12.18 -0.65 -9.99
N GLU A 312 -12.32 -0.98 -11.28
CA GLU A 312 -11.94 -2.29 -11.79
C GLU A 312 -10.42 -2.49 -11.78
N SER A 313 -9.66 -1.45 -12.13
CA SER A 313 -8.20 -1.45 -12.00
C SER A 313 -7.77 -1.67 -10.53
N ALA A 314 -8.36 -0.93 -9.59
CA ALA A 314 -8.09 -1.10 -8.16
C ALA A 314 -8.41 -2.51 -7.66
N ARG A 315 -9.49 -3.14 -8.16
CA ARG A 315 -9.84 -4.53 -7.85
C ARG A 315 -8.77 -5.50 -8.35
N ILE A 316 -8.33 -5.35 -9.60
CA ILE A 316 -7.31 -6.20 -10.22
C ILE A 316 -5.95 -6.01 -9.52
N GLU A 317 -5.54 -4.76 -9.32
CA GLU A 317 -4.28 -4.43 -8.65
C GLU A 317 -4.27 -4.87 -7.19
N GLY A 318 -5.39 -4.72 -6.48
CA GLY A 318 -5.54 -5.15 -5.09
C GLY A 318 -5.26 -6.64 -4.92
N VAL A 319 -5.73 -7.48 -5.84
CA VAL A 319 -5.42 -8.92 -5.86
C VAL A 319 -3.97 -9.17 -6.28
N ARG A 320 -3.47 -8.46 -7.30
CA ARG A 320 -2.11 -8.65 -7.83
C ARG A 320 -1.01 -8.28 -6.83
N LYS A 321 -1.25 -7.24 -6.02
CA LYS A 321 -0.30 -6.69 -5.04
C LYS A 321 -0.39 -7.35 -3.66
N LEU A 322 -1.22 -8.38 -3.48
CA LEU A 322 -1.26 -9.14 -2.23
C LEU A 322 0.13 -9.72 -1.94
N LYS A 323 0.60 -9.48 -0.71
CA LYS A 323 1.87 -9.99 -0.22
C LYS A 323 1.58 -11.12 0.76
N THR A 324 2.45 -12.13 0.72
CA THR A 324 2.38 -13.30 1.58
C THR A 324 3.78 -13.64 2.07
N LEU A 325 3.86 -14.22 3.26
CA LEU A 325 5.10 -14.72 3.81
C LEU A 325 5.44 -16.09 3.19
N ALA A 326 6.54 -16.18 2.47
CA ALA A 326 7.06 -17.45 1.97
C ALA A 326 8.10 -18.00 2.96
N VAL A 327 7.84 -19.19 3.49
CA VAL A 327 8.75 -19.90 4.39
C VAL A 327 9.71 -20.75 3.55
N ILE A 328 11.00 -20.44 3.61
CA ILE A 328 12.05 -21.17 2.87
C ILE A 328 12.52 -22.36 3.69
N THR A 329 12.74 -22.15 4.98
CA THR A 329 13.09 -23.22 5.93
C THR A 329 12.15 -23.15 7.13
N GLN A 330 11.62 -24.31 7.51
CA GLN A 330 10.78 -24.44 8.70
C GLN A 330 11.64 -24.41 9.97
N PRO A 331 11.04 -24.11 11.14
CA PRO A 331 11.75 -24.10 12.42
C PRO A 331 12.45 -25.42 12.70
N THR A 332 13.77 -25.37 12.79
CA THR A 332 14.59 -26.55 13.09
C THR A 332 14.42 -26.98 14.55
N GLN A 333 14.39 -28.29 14.80
CA GLN A 333 14.58 -28.82 16.15
C GLN A 333 16.09 -29.01 16.35
N PRO A 334 16.72 -28.35 17.33
CA PRO A 334 18.17 -28.43 17.48
C PRO A 334 18.57 -29.75 18.14
N ASP A 335 19.51 -30.49 17.52
CA ASP A 335 20.02 -31.76 18.05
C ASP A 335 21.06 -31.56 19.17
N GLU A 336 21.80 -30.44 19.13
CA GLU A 336 22.85 -30.11 20.10
C GLU A 336 22.68 -28.66 20.62
N ALA A 337 23.16 -28.42 21.84
CA ALA A 337 23.20 -27.09 22.43
C ALA A 337 24.28 -26.24 21.75
N LEU A 338 23.89 -25.13 21.14
CA LEU A 338 24.82 -24.24 20.43
C LEU A 338 25.62 -23.33 21.40
N TYR A 339 25.07 -23.11 22.59
CA TYR A 339 25.70 -22.31 23.64
C TYR A 339 25.65 -23.01 24.99
N PRO A 340 26.65 -22.75 25.87
CA PRO A 340 27.81 -21.88 25.65
C PRO A 340 28.89 -22.52 24.76
N ARG A 341 29.56 -21.74 23.91
CA ARG A 341 30.73 -22.22 23.15
C ARG A 341 31.95 -22.30 24.08
N VAL A 342 31.97 -23.30 24.97
CA VAL A 342 32.91 -23.40 26.11
C VAL A 342 34.36 -23.25 25.67
N ALA A 343 34.80 -24.02 24.67
CA ALA A 343 36.18 -23.98 24.19
C ALA A 343 36.59 -22.60 23.65
N TYR A 344 35.70 -21.98 22.87
CA TYR A 344 35.93 -20.64 22.33
C TYR A 344 35.96 -19.59 23.44
N GLY A 345 34.98 -19.60 24.35
CA GLY A 345 34.91 -18.66 25.47
C GLY A 345 36.10 -18.74 26.41
N LEU A 346 36.53 -19.96 26.76
CA LEU A 346 37.72 -20.21 27.57
C LEU A 346 39.00 -19.74 26.85
N PHE A 347 39.13 -20.01 25.55
CA PHE A 347 40.29 -19.54 24.78
C PHE A 347 40.36 -18.01 24.69
N THR A 348 39.24 -17.34 24.39
CA THR A 348 39.18 -15.88 24.36
C THR A 348 39.52 -15.27 25.72
N LEU A 349 38.99 -15.85 26.81
CA LEU A 349 39.31 -15.43 28.17
C LEU A 349 40.81 -15.59 28.46
N LEU A 350 41.40 -16.73 28.10
CA LEU A 350 42.84 -16.98 28.26
C LEU A 350 43.68 -15.91 27.55
N VAL A 351 43.35 -15.58 26.30
CA VAL A 351 44.07 -14.54 25.53
C VAL A 351 43.94 -13.18 26.20
N GLY A 352 42.73 -12.78 26.62
CA GLY A 352 42.49 -11.50 27.30
C GLY A 352 43.24 -11.38 28.63
N LEU A 353 43.20 -12.44 29.45
CA LEU A 353 43.94 -12.49 30.71
C LEU A 353 45.46 -12.52 30.48
N SER A 354 45.94 -13.18 29.42
CA SER A 354 47.36 -13.18 29.06
C SER A 354 47.85 -11.79 28.67
N MET A 355 47.05 -11.03 27.92
CA MET A 355 47.34 -9.63 27.60
C MET A 355 47.38 -8.77 28.86
N LEU A 356 46.37 -8.90 29.74
CA LEU A 356 46.30 -8.16 30.99
C LEU A 356 47.49 -8.48 31.90
N TYR A 357 47.88 -9.74 31.98
CA TYR A 357 49.10 -10.18 32.66
C TYR A 357 50.35 -9.52 32.06
N GLY A 358 50.45 -9.45 30.73
CA GLY A 358 51.55 -8.76 30.03
C GLY A 358 51.65 -7.29 30.41
N ILE A 359 50.52 -6.57 30.44
CA ILE A 359 50.45 -5.16 30.84
C ILE A 359 50.85 -5.00 32.30
N ALA A 360 50.26 -5.79 33.21
CA ALA A 360 50.58 -5.73 34.63
C ALA A 360 52.07 -5.99 34.90
N ARG A 361 52.66 -6.96 34.18
CA ARG A 361 54.09 -7.25 34.24
C ARG A 361 54.94 -6.09 33.73
N PHE A 362 54.54 -5.46 32.62
CA PHE A 362 55.24 -4.31 32.06
C PHE A 362 55.22 -3.13 33.05
N THR A 363 54.05 -2.81 33.63
CA THR A 363 53.92 -1.75 34.62
C THR A 363 54.78 -2.01 35.87
N VAL A 364 54.77 -3.24 36.40
CA VAL A 364 55.62 -3.61 37.55
C VAL A 364 57.10 -3.50 37.21
N ALA A 365 57.50 -3.88 35.99
CA ALA A 365 58.88 -3.75 35.53
C ALA A 365 59.30 -2.27 35.44
N THR A 366 58.48 -1.41 34.84
CA THR A 366 58.76 0.03 34.74
C THR A 366 58.88 0.68 36.11
N ILE A 367 58.01 0.34 37.07
CA ILE A 367 58.08 0.87 38.44
C ILE A 367 59.37 0.42 39.14
N ARG A 368 59.82 -0.81 38.89
CA ARG A 368 61.05 -1.33 39.49
C ARG A 368 62.29 -0.64 38.92
N ASP A 369 62.30 -0.41 37.60
CA ASP A 369 63.39 0.26 36.87
C ASP A 369 63.54 1.74 37.26
N HIS A 370 62.47 2.41 37.69
CA HIS A 370 62.53 3.79 38.22
C HIS A 370 62.81 3.87 39.73
N LYS A 371 62.90 2.73 40.43
CA LYS A 371 63.14 2.65 41.88
C LYS A 371 64.61 2.32 42.21
N ASP A 372 65.32 1.70 41.27
CA ASP A 372 66.78 1.55 41.25
C ASP A 372 67.44 2.81 40.68
#